data_AF-A0A9W7FR74-F1
#
_entry.id   AF-A0A9W7FR74-F1
#
_cell.length_a   1.000
_cell.length_b   1.000
_cell.length_c   1.000
_cell.angle_alpha   90.00
_cell.angle_beta   90.00
_cell.angle_gamma   90.00
#
_symmetry.space_group_name_H-M   'P 1'
#
loop_
_entity.id
_entity.type
_entity.pdbx_description
1 polymer ?
#
loop_
_entity_poly.entity_id
_entity_poly.type
_entity_poly.pdbx_seq_one_letter_code
_entity_poly.pdbx_strand_id
1 'polypeptide(L)'
;MARISCLAFFLFLLLSTTHPDVVSGKGIKLKKGSKSGGSARRPIKLKKKGQSGSASASQKSKPIHNGPTQSQVEQMAAMPDTPPPGSPPTPPPPPPETDEAKIHITAPPDKSTVAGSSFDVSIQISPVNPDFFTSTYNTTDSRICISLDGSSYNCWPVFGGKIRYINAVDGPHSLHAVLMRKGELVASTITESVQFTTVEDPEIGSEDEDKEDEGEEDEIDLDKEEEKKVQIDMPMLSLTVPPEKVTLPGTSVQFVSNVVTGDMGTFKEYFKYQFTCYNVDLSTAHACWSIFDENVVPYITHLEPGLHTVEGVITHPETRKAIEETAFETRTFFTSGEKNEAAAVVVEVDVDEQTYSIPVAAGGDATNQGIYFCGARGILNEECPGFVAQKIMNAANQF
;
A
#
# COMPACT_ATOMS: atom_id res chain seq x y z
N MET A 1 -8.21 61.04 -11.10
CA MET A 1 -9.21 60.12 -11.70
C MET A 1 -8.66 58.71 -11.50
N ALA A 2 -8.85 58.03 -10.36
CA ALA A 2 -10.07 57.45 -9.77
C ALA A 2 -10.68 56.29 -10.59
N ARG A 3 -10.27 55.05 -10.26
CA ARG A 3 -11.03 53.76 -10.27
C ARG A 3 -10.23 52.80 -9.35
N ILE A 4 -10.58 52.58 -8.08
CA ILE A 4 -11.72 51.87 -7.44
C ILE A 4 -11.77 50.37 -7.75
N SER A 5 -11.44 49.61 -6.69
CA SER A 5 -11.95 48.32 -6.21
C SER A 5 -12.22 47.15 -7.16
N CYS A 6 -11.59 46.00 -6.85
CA CYS A 6 -12.31 44.92 -6.16
C CYS A 6 -11.32 43.95 -5.48
N LEU A 7 -11.26 44.05 -4.15
CA LEU A 7 -10.81 42.98 -3.25
C LEU A 7 -11.96 41.97 -3.06
N ALA A 8 -11.63 40.68 -3.03
CA ALA A 8 -12.39 39.63 -2.36
C ALA A 8 -11.35 38.83 -1.55
N PHE A 9 -11.16 39.05 -0.24
CA PHE A 9 -11.96 38.58 0.89
C PHE A 9 -12.39 37.12 0.78
N PHE A 10 -11.49 36.22 1.18
CA PHE A 10 -11.85 34.92 1.75
C PHE A 10 -11.46 34.94 3.22
N LEU A 11 -12.47 35.11 4.08
CA LEU A 11 -12.38 35.06 5.53
C LEU A 11 -13.29 33.92 6.02
N PHE A 12 -12.68 32.99 6.75
CA PHE A 12 -13.21 32.14 7.82
C PHE A 12 -14.67 31.63 7.77
N LEU A 13 -14.78 30.31 7.75
CA LEU A 13 -15.85 29.56 8.41
C LEU A 13 -15.21 28.51 9.34
N LEU A 14 -14.76 28.97 10.52
CA LEU A 14 -14.61 28.13 11.70
C LEU A 14 -16.01 27.91 12.27
N LEU A 15 -16.62 26.76 11.96
CA LEU A 15 -17.78 26.28 12.70
C LEU A 15 -17.28 25.58 13.97
N SER A 16 -17.36 26.33 15.07
CA SER A 16 -17.29 25.80 16.43
C SER A 16 -18.54 24.96 16.68
N THR A 17 -18.38 23.63 16.72
CA THR A 17 -19.40 22.72 17.24
C THR A 17 -19.15 22.46 18.70
N THR A 18 -20.11 22.87 19.52
CA THR A 18 -20.24 22.66 20.95
C THR A 18 -20.14 21.19 21.33
N HIS A 19 -19.31 20.90 22.35
CA HIS A 19 -19.24 19.62 23.06
C HIS A 19 -20.59 19.25 23.69
N PRO A 20 -21.04 17.99 23.60
CA PRO A 20 -21.89 17.40 24.63
C PRO A 20 -21.03 16.79 25.74
N ASP A 21 -21.51 16.99 26.97
CA ASP A 21 -20.96 16.49 28.23
C ASP A 21 -20.65 14.98 28.19
N VAL A 22 -19.38 14.63 28.40
CA VAL A 22 -18.98 13.25 28.68
C VAL A 22 -19.15 12.98 30.17
N VAL A 23 -20.12 12.13 30.46
CA VAL A 23 -20.39 11.53 31.77
C VAL A 23 -19.15 10.77 32.25
N SER A 24 -18.68 11.14 33.45
CA SER A 24 -17.62 10.45 34.19
C SER A 24 -18.00 8.98 34.44
N GLY A 25 -17.41 8.08 33.65
CA GLY A 25 -17.51 6.64 33.80
C GLY A 25 -16.44 6.11 34.78
N LYS A 26 -16.89 5.41 35.81
CA LYS A 26 -16.07 4.72 36.80
C LYS A 26 -15.08 3.76 36.12
N GLY A 27 -13.82 3.80 36.56
CA GLY A 27 -12.78 2.85 36.16
C GLY A 27 -13.23 1.40 36.37
N ILE A 28 -13.25 0.64 35.28
CA ILE A 28 -13.52 -0.79 35.27
C ILE A 28 -12.16 -1.50 35.37
N LYS A 29 -11.93 -2.18 36.50
CA LYS A 29 -10.89 -3.22 36.58
C LYS A 29 -11.34 -4.41 35.75
N LEU A 30 -10.72 -4.64 34.59
CA LEU A 30 -10.96 -5.86 33.80
C LEU A 30 -10.23 -7.04 34.46
N LYS A 31 -11.01 -8.00 34.94
CA LYS A 31 -10.56 -9.37 35.22
C LYS A 31 -10.34 -10.08 33.89
N LYS A 32 -9.19 -10.74 33.74
CA LYS A 32 -8.92 -11.74 32.70
C LYS A 32 -10.02 -12.81 32.70
N GLY A 33 -10.58 -13.10 31.53
CA GLY A 33 -11.42 -14.28 31.31
C GLY A 33 -12.51 -14.11 30.27
N SER A 34 -12.17 -14.34 29.00
CA SER A 34 -13.12 -14.94 28.05
C SER A 34 -12.34 -15.56 26.89
N LYS A 35 -12.37 -16.89 26.81
CA LYS A 35 -11.92 -17.65 25.63
C LYS A 35 -12.96 -17.42 24.52
N SER A 36 -12.65 -16.57 23.54
CA SER A 36 -13.39 -16.51 22.29
C SER A 36 -12.91 -17.65 21.37
N GLY A 37 -13.86 -18.48 20.94
CA GLY A 37 -13.61 -19.69 20.19
C GLY A 37 -12.94 -19.43 18.84
N GLY A 38 -11.85 -20.15 18.60
CA GLY A 38 -11.15 -20.16 17.32
C GLY A 38 -12.05 -20.68 16.20
N SER A 39 -12.24 -19.84 15.17
CA SER A 39 -12.81 -20.26 13.90
C SER A 39 -11.74 -21.04 13.13
N ALA A 40 -11.84 -22.36 13.21
CA ALA A 40 -10.95 -23.29 12.52
C ALA A 40 -11.13 -23.18 10.99
N ARG A 41 -10.25 -22.43 10.33
CA ARG A 41 -10.08 -22.51 8.87
C ARG A 41 -9.51 -23.90 8.53
N ARG A 42 -10.33 -24.75 7.91
CA ARG A 42 -9.90 -26.05 7.38
C ARG A 42 -8.99 -25.85 6.16
N PRO A 43 -7.87 -26.58 6.04
CA PRO A 43 -7.05 -26.54 4.83
C PRO A 43 -7.75 -27.30 3.69
N ILE A 44 -7.89 -26.64 2.55
CA ILE A 44 -8.32 -27.28 1.29
C ILE A 44 -7.17 -28.14 0.78
N LYS A 45 -7.31 -29.47 0.91
CA LYS A 45 -6.39 -30.45 0.30
C LYS A 45 -6.60 -30.45 -1.22
N LEU A 46 -5.72 -29.76 -1.94
CA LEU A 46 -5.55 -29.92 -3.39
C LEU A 46 -4.99 -31.33 -3.69
N LYS A 47 -5.80 -32.17 -4.33
CA LYS A 47 -5.38 -33.48 -4.87
C LYS A 47 -4.40 -33.26 -6.02
N LYS A 48 -3.12 -33.50 -5.75
CA LYS A 48 -2.07 -33.59 -6.77
C LYS A 48 -2.22 -34.92 -7.54
N LYS A 49 -2.82 -34.87 -8.72
CA LYS A 49 -2.76 -35.97 -9.70
C LYS A 49 -1.43 -35.84 -10.45
N GLY A 50 -0.55 -36.82 -10.29
CA GLY A 50 0.63 -36.97 -11.11
C GLY A 50 0.26 -37.43 -12.51
N GLN A 51 0.98 -36.93 -13.51
CA GLN A 51 1.26 -37.68 -14.71
C GLN A 51 2.65 -37.33 -15.25
N SER A 52 3.42 -38.40 -15.40
CA SER A 52 4.75 -38.52 -15.98
C SER A 52 4.81 -38.06 -17.45
N GLY A 53 5.93 -37.47 -17.85
CA GLY A 53 6.27 -37.28 -19.26
C GLY A 53 7.73 -36.87 -19.42
N SER A 54 8.60 -37.86 -19.58
CA SER A 54 9.99 -37.71 -19.99
C SER A 54 10.09 -37.40 -21.49
N ALA A 55 10.94 -36.47 -21.91
CA ALA A 55 11.70 -36.57 -23.16
C ALA A 55 12.85 -35.56 -23.22
N SER A 56 14.04 -36.10 -23.48
CA SER A 56 15.31 -35.43 -23.73
C SER A 56 15.31 -34.50 -24.94
N ALA A 57 16.12 -33.44 -24.89
CA ALA A 57 16.82 -32.93 -26.07
C ALA A 57 18.12 -32.24 -25.66
N SER A 58 19.23 -32.95 -25.83
CA SER A 58 20.59 -32.40 -25.84
C SER A 58 20.72 -31.31 -26.90
N GLN A 59 21.12 -30.11 -26.51
CA GLN A 59 21.63 -29.11 -27.45
C GLN A 59 23.14 -28.91 -27.29
N LYS A 60 23.76 -29.21 -28.43
CA LYS A 60 25.17 -29.29 -28.78
C LYS A 60 25.79 -27.89 -28.79
N SER A 61 26.68 -27.59 -27.85
CA SER A 61 27.51 -26.38 -27.87
C SER A 61 28.60 -26.51 -28.93
N LYS A 62 28.74 -25.48 -29.77
CA LYS A 62 29.78 -25.33 -30.79
C LYS A 62 31.07 -24.76 -30.17
N PRO A 63 32.25 -25.12 -30.70
CA PRO A 63 33.52 -24.58 -30.22
C PRO A 63 33.79 -23.17 -30.76
N ILE A 64 34.30 -22.31 -29.88
CA ILE A 64 34.81 -20.98 -30.21
C ILE A 64 36.19 -21.13 -30.83
N HIS A 65 36.35 -20.56 -32.03
CA HIS A 65 37.56 -20.57 -32.83
C HIS A 65 38.53 -19.49 -32.31
N ASN A 66 39.68 -19.92 -31.77
CA ASN A 66 40.83 -19.04 -31.55
C ASN A 66 41.42 -18.64 -32.91
N GLY A 67 41.62 -17.35 -33.12
CA GLY A 67 42.38 -16.79 -34.24
C GLY A 67 43.47 -15.86 -33.69
N PRO A 68 44.76 -16.12 -33.96
CA PRO A 68 45.81 -15.14 -33.76
C PRO A 68 45.93 -14.30 -35.05
N THR A 69 46.10 -13.00 -34.93
CA THR A 69 46.57 -12.20 -36.08
C THR A 69 47.62 -11.21 -35.61
N GLN A 70 48.82 -11.47 -36.11
CA GLN A 70 50.01 -10.64 -36.08
C GLN A 70 49.73 -9.27 -36.74
N SER A 71 50.36 -8.22 -36.24
CA SER A 71 51.42 -7.51 -36.98
C SER A 71 51.78 -6.22 -36.25
N GLN A 72 52.94 -6.23 -35.59
CA GLN A 72 53.68 -5.03 -35.24
C GLN A 72 54.44 -4.59 -36.50
N VAL A 73 54.14 -3.39 -37.00
CA VAL A 73 54.96 -2.69 -37.98
C VAL A 73 55.18 -1.27 -37.46
N GLU A 74 56.46 -0.94 -37.32
CA GLU A 74 57.10 0.38 -37.32
C GLU A 74 56.23 1.62 -37.06
N GLN A 75 56.50 2.29 -35.94
CA GLN A 75 56.42 3.75 -35.91
C GLN A 75 57.73 4.34 -35.36
N MET A 76 58.39 5.03 -36.29
CA MET A 76 59.59 5.82 -36.12
C MET A 76 59.32 7.06 -35.27
N ALA A 77 60.38 7.50 -34.61
CA ALA A 77 60.48 8.72 -33.82
C ALA A 77 59.98 9.97 -34.56
N ALA A 78 59.01 10.66 -33.96
CA ALA A 78 58.71 12.06 -34.22
C ALA A 78 58.94 12.88 -32.93
N MET A 79 59.61 14.01 -33.09
CA MET A 79 60.01 14.95 -32.04
C MET A 79 58.78 15.56 -31.32
N PRO A 80 58.91 16.01 -30.06
CA PRO A 80 57.80 16.63 -29.34
C PRO A 80 57.58 18.07 -29.82
N ASP A 81 56.59 18.26 -30.69
CA ASP A 81 55.97 19.57 -30.89
C ASP A 81 55.26 19.97 -29.60
N THR A 82 55.72 21.07 -29.02
CA THR A 82 55.14 21.64 -27.82
C THR A 82 53.73 22.15 -28.19
N PRO A 83 52.64 21.64 -27.57
CA PRO A 83 51.30 22.08 -27.92
C PRO A 83 51.18 23.59 -27.65
N PRO A 84 50.53 24.35 -28.54
CA PRO A 84 50.32 25.79 -28.34
C PRO A 84 49.59 26.02 -27.01
N PRO A 85 49.86 27.16 -26.32
CA PRO A 85 49.26 27.48 -25.03
C PRO A 85 47.74 27.37 -25.16
N GLY A 86 47.20 26.35 -24.48
CA GLY A 86 45.88 25.81 -24.73
C GLY A 86 44.79 26.86 -24.58
N SER A 87 43.89 26.89 -25.57
CA SER A 87 42.58 27.50 -25.41
C SER A 87 41.97 26.97 -24.10
N PRO A 88 41.38 27.84 -23.26
CA PRO A 88 40.70 27.37 -22.07
C PRO A 88 39.69 26.28 -22.47
N PRO A 89 39.63 25.15 -21.75
CA PRO A 89 38.71 24.08 -22.09
C PRO A 89 37.31 24.68 -22.17
N THR A 90 36.64 24.49 -23.32
CA THR A 90 35.24 24.89 -23.49
C THR A 90 34.44 24.26 -22.36
N PRO A 91 33.58 25.02 -21.67
CA PRO A 91 32.76 24.46 -20.61
C PRO A 91 32.00 23.24 -21.14
N PRO A 92 31.85 22.16 -20.34
CA PRO A 92 31.02 21.04 -20.73
C PRO A 92 29.61 21.56 -21.07
N PRO A 93 28.94 21.00 -22.09
CA PRO A 93 27.57 21.38 -22.42
C PRO A 93 26.68 21.17 -21.19
N PRO A 94 25.66 22.03 -20.98
CA PRO A 94 24.72 21.85 -19.88
C PRO A 94 24.03 20.49 -19.99
N PRO A 95 23.67 19.84 -18.87
CA PRO A 95 22.89 18.62 -18.88
C PRO A 95 21.57 18.82 -19.64
N PRO A 96 21.03 17.77 -20.30
CA PRO A 96 19.74 17.86 -20.96
C PRO A 96 18.62 18.18 -19.96
N GLU A 97 17.66 19.00 -20.37
CA GLU A 97 16.43 19.26 -19.61
C GLU A 97 15.49 18.05 -19.76
N THR A 98 15.67 17.05 -18.92
CA THR A 98 14.89 15.80 -18.94
C THR A 98 14.59 15.33 -17.52
N ASP A 99 13.39 14.77 -17.34
CA ASP A 99 12.94 14.14 -16.10
C ASP A 99 13.05 12.61 -16.14
N GLU A 100 13.74 12.07 -17.16
CA GLU A 100 14.04 10.64 -17.24
C GLU A 100 14.80 10.15 -16.01
N ALA A 101 14.34 9.03 -15.44
CA ALA A 101 14.98 8.39 -14.30
C ALA A 101 14.86 6.87 -14.40
N LYS A 102 15.89 6.17 -13.90
CA LYS A 102 15.84 4.72 -13.67
C LYS A 102 15.46 4.43 -12.23
N ILE A 103 14.51 3.54 -12.03
CA ILE A 103 14.09 3.08 -10.71
C ILE A 103 14.63 1.68 -10.49
N HIS A 104 15.16 1.43 -9.29
CA HIS A 104 15.57 0.10 -8.83
C HIS A 104 15.03 -0.15 -7.44
N ILE A 105 14.33 -1.28 -7.25
CA ILE A 105 13.96 -1.76 -5.91
C ILE A 105 15.20 -2.44 -5.32
N THR A 106 15.69 -1.93 -4.19
CA THR A 106 16.90 -2.42 -3.52
C THR A 106 16.60 -3.32 -2.32
N ALA A 107 15.40 -3.23 -1.76
CA ALA A 107 14.89 -4.14 -0.75
C ALA A 107 13.38 -4.38 -0.96
N PRO A 108 12.88 -5.61 -0.79
CA PRO A 108 13.65 -6.84 -0.61
C PRO A 108 14.52 -7.15 -1.85
N PRO A 109 15.70 -7.79 -1.70
CA PRO A 109 16.52 -8.20 -2.86
C PRO A 109 15.79 -9.23 -3.73
N ASP A 110 16.07 -9.25 -5.04
CA ASP A 110 15.50 -10.24 -5.95
C ASP A 110 15.86 -11.68 -5.52
N LYS A 111 14.84 -12.54 -5.51
CA LYS A 111 14.82 -13.94 -5.07
C LYS A 111 15.24 -14.15 -3.61
N SER A 112 15.10 -13.13 -2.77
CA SER A 112 15.37 -13.25 -1.33
C SER A 112 14.24 -13.91 -0.56
N THR A 113 14.54 -14.30 0.68
CA THR A 113 13.56 -14.71 1.68
C THR A 113 13.53 -13.66 2.79
N VAL A 114 12.33 -13.22 3.15
CA VAL A 114 12.07 -12.25 4.22
C VAL A 114 11.37 -12.97 5.36
N ALA A 115 11.93 -12.89 6.56
CA ALA A 115 11.32 -13.46 7.76
C ALA A 115 10.20 -12.54 8.28
N GLY A 116 9.07 -13.16 8.65
CA GLY A 116 7.87 -12.48 9.12
C GLY A 116 6.97 -11.95 8.02
N SER A 117 5.81 -11.45 8.44
CA SER A 117 4.76 -10.89 7.58
C SER A 117 4.89 -9.39 7.32
N SER A 118 5.97 -8.75 7.80
CA SER A 118 6.16 -7.29 7.70
C SER A 118 7.51 -6.99 7.07
N PHE A 119 7.52 -6.11 6.07
CA PHE A 119 8.74 -5.75 5.35
C PHE A 119 8.72 -4.31 4.84
N ASP A 120 9.92 -3.73 4.74
CA ASP A 120 10.15 -2.41 4.18
C ASP A 120 10.64 -2.52 2.74
N VAL A 121 10.16 -1.63 1.87
CA VAL A 121 10.62 -1.53 0.48
C VAL A 121 11.56 -0.34 0.36
N SER A 122 12.76 -0.59 -0.15
CA SER A 122 13.74 0.45 -0.44
C SER A 122 13.84 0.65 -1.95
N ILE A 123 13.82 1.91 -2.38
CA ILE A 123 13.86 2.28 -3.80
C ILE A 123 15.01 3.25 -4.03
N GLN A 124 15.81 2.97 -5.06
CA GLN A 124 16.81 3.85 -5.59
C GLN A 124 16.31 4.47 -6.90
N ILE A 125 16.25 5.80 -6.96
CA ILE A 125 15.91 6.56 -8.16
C ILE A 125 17.17 7.23 -8.69
N SER A 126 17.53 6.95 -9.94
CA SER A 126 18.71 7.50 -10.62
C SER A 126 18.27 8.39 -11.78
N PRO A 127 18.00 9.70 -11.53
CA PRO A 127 17.62 10.63 -12.59
C PRO A 127 18.79 10.97 -13.50
N VAL A 128 18.51 11.18 -14.80
CA VAL A 128 19.50 11.64 -15.78
C VAL A 128 19.94 13.08 -15.47
N ASN A 129 19.01 13.92 -15.04
CA ASN A 129 19.25 15.28 -14.56
C ASN A 129 18.58 15.46 -13.18
N PRO A 130 19.33 15.41 -12.06
CA PRO A 130 18.75 15.48 -10.72
C PRO A 130 18.00 16.78 -10.41
N ASP A 131 18.48 17.92 -10.90
CA ASP A 131 17.86 19.22 -10.61
C ASP A 131 16.52 19.36 -11.33
N PHE A 132 16.48 18.96 -12.60
CA PHE A 132 15.25 18.96 -13.39
C PHE A 132 14.24 17.93 -12.87
N PHE A 133 14.71 16.73 -12.51
CA PHE A 133 13.88 15.71 -11.89
C PHE A 133 13.28 16.20 -10.57
N THR A 134 14.09 16.80 -9.71
CA THR A 134 13.62 17.32 -8.42
C THR A 134 12.58 18.42 -8.61
N SER A 135 12.83 19.38 -9.50
CA SER A 135 11.83 20.43 -9.78
C SER A 135 10.53 19.89 -10.38
N THR A 136 10.61 18.79 -11.13
CA THR A 136 9.44 18.13 -11.75
C THR A 136 8.65 17.28 -10.75
N TYR A 137 9.31 16.52 -9.88
CA TYR A 137 8.68 15.55 -8.99
C TYR A 137 8.49 16.03 -7.55
N ASN A 138 9.02 17.20 -7.18
CA ASN A 138 8.81 17.78 -5.85
C ASN A 138 7.47 18.53 -5.80
N THR A 139 6.40 17.80 -6.11
CA THR A 139 5.02 18.28 -6.10
C THR A 139 4.15 17.28 -5.34
N THR A 140 2.98 17.71 -4.85
CA THR A 140 2.04 16.86 -4.11
C THR A 140 1.43 15.73 -4.96
N ASP A 141 1.46 15.90 -6.29
CA ASP A 141 0.82 15.01 -7.26
C ASP A 141 1.82 14.00 -7.86
N SER A 142 3.09 14.12 -7.47
CA SER A 142 4.18 13.24 -7.89
C SER A 142 4.42 12.16 -6.85
N ARG A 143 4.36 10.90 -7.28
CA ARG A 143 4.43 9.74 -6.38
C ARG A 143 5.33 8.64 -6.92
N ILE A 144 5.83 7.81 -6.01
CA ILE A 144 6.33 6.47 -6.31
C ILE A 144 5.24 5.48 -5.95
N CYS A 145 4.84 4.67 -6.93
CA CYS A 145 3.71 3.76 -6.82
C CYS A 145 4.22 2.32 -6.90
N ILE A 146 3.72 1.44 -6.04
CA ILE A 146 4.14 0.05 -5.93
C ILE A 146 2.94 -0.89 -6.00
N SER A 147 3.05 -1.88 -6.87
CA SER A 147 2.15 -3.02 -6.95
C SER A 147 2.83 -4.23 -6.31
N LEU A 148 2.11 -4.88 -5.40
CA LEU A 148 2.49 -6.17 -4.80
C LEU A 148 1.60 -7.25 -5.41
N ASP A 149 2.19 -8.31 -5.95
CA ASP A 149 1.48 -9.47 -6.53
C ASP A 149 0.48 -9.11 -7.65
N GLY A 150 0.74 -8.01 -8.36
CA GLY A 150 -0.15 -7.52 -9.42
C GLY A 150 -1.41 -6.82 -8.92
N SER A 151 -1.50 -6.52 -7.62
CA SER A 151 -2.56 -5.68 -7.05
C SER A 151 -2.48 -4.23 -7.54
N SER A 152 -3.49 -3.43 -7.18
CA SER A 152 -3.52 -1.99 -7.44
C SER A 152 -2.27 -1.30 -6.87
N TYR A 153 -1.90 -0.17 -7.49
CA TYR A 153 -0.70 0.55 -7.08
C TYR A 153 -0.97 1.38 -5.82
N ASN A 154 -0.21 1.11 -4.76
CA ASN A 154 -0.15 1.93 -3.55
C ASN A 154 0.92 2.99 -3.73
N CYS A 155 0.65 4.25 -3.41
CA CYS A 155 1.52 5.36 -3.80
C CYS A 155 1.96 6.23 -2.62
N TRP A 156 3.25 6.55 -2.59
CA TRP A 156 3.92 7.43 -1.62
C TRP A 156 4.52 8.65 -2.32
N PRO A 157 4.79 9.76 -1.63
CA PRO A 157 5.55 10.86 -2.22
C PRO A 157 6.89 10.37 -2.79
N VAL A 158 7.34 10.94 -3.91
CA VAL A 158 8.66 10.56 -4.50
C VAL A 158 9.80 10.89 -3.54
N PHE A 159 9.69 12.02 -2.85
CA PHE A 159 10.69 12.51 -1.90
C PHE A 159 10.18 12.31 -0.48
N GLY A 160 10.66 11.26 0.17
CA GLY A 160 10.33 10.95 1.56
C GLY A 160 9.34 9.81 1.71
N GLY A 161 8.96 9.55 2.95
CA GLY A 161 8.13 8.40 3.32
C GLY A 161 8.93 7.09 3.43
N LYS A 162 8.52 6.25 4.38
CA LYS A 162 8.95 4.85 4.44
C LYS A 162 7.87 4.01 3.80
N ILE A 163 8.26 3.17 2.86
CA ILE A 163 7.36 2.27 2.17
C ILE A 163 7.38 0.95 2.95
N ARG A 164 6.24 0.57 3.48
CA ARG A 164 6.11 -0.61 4.33
C ARG A 164 4.86 -1.39 3.96
N TYR A 165 4.98 -2.71 4.06
CA TYR A 165 3.87 -3.64 4.06
C TYR A 165 3.86 -4.45 5.36
N ILE A 166 2.66 -4.76 5.86
CA ILE A 166 2.45 -5.65 7.02
C ILE A 166 1.40 -6.70 6.70
N ASN A 167 1.32 -7.74 7.53
CA ASN A 167 0.37 -8.86 7.36
C ASN A 167 0.46 -9.49 5.95
N ALA A 168 1.66 -9.53 5.38
CA ALA A 168 1.93 -10.25 4.16
C ALA A 168 1.70 -11.75 4.36
N VAL A 169 0.94 -12.37 3.46
CA VAL A 169 0.69 -13.81 3.47
C VAL A 169 1.98 -14.55 3.14
N ASP A 170 2.33 -15.57 3.92
CA ASP A 170 3.46 -16.46 3.63
C ASP A 170 3.43 -17.02 2.20
N GLY A 171 4.51 -16.79 1.46
CA GLY A 171 4.65 -17.32 0.13
C GLY A 171 5.49 -16.46 -0.81
N PRO A 172 5.53 -16.84 -2.10
CA PRO A 172 6.21 -16.07 -3.11
C PRO A 172 5.43 -14.79 -3.42
N HIS A 173 6.17 -13.69 -3.59
CA HIS A 173 5.62 -12.39 -3.92
C HIS A 173 6.41 -11.72 -5.05
N SER A 174 5.75 -10.80 -5.76
CA SER A 174 6.37 -9.94 -6.77
C SER A 174 6.11 -8.46 -6.50
N LEU A 175 7.12 -7.61 -6.73
CA LEU A 175 7.02 -6.16 -6.64
C LEU A 175 7.30 -5.50 -7.98
N HIS A 176 6.51 -4.47 -8.28
CA HIS A 176 6.77 -3.52 -9.36
C HIS A 176 6.67 -2.10 -8.82
N ALA A 177 7.61 -1.25 -9.19
CA ALA A 177 7.58 0.17 -8.86
C ALA A 177 7.50 1.03 -10.13
N VAL A 178 6.84 2.18 -10.05
CA VAL A 178 6.64 3.09 -11.17
C VAL A 178 6.44 4.51 -10.65
N LEU A 179 6.98 5.51 -11.35
CA LEU A 179 6.72 6.91 -11.02
C LEU A 179 5.34 7.34 -11.52
N MET A 180 4.68 8.18 -10.74
CA MET A 180 3.45 8.86 -11.11
C MET A 180 3.71 10.36 -11.16
N ARG A 181 3.14 11.03 -12.15
CA ARG A 181 3.20 12.49 -12.31
C ARG A 181 1.87 12.99 -12.83
N LYS A 182 1.34 14.04 -12.18
CA LYS A 182 0.04 14.66 -12.56
C LYS A 182 -1.10 13.63 -12.60
N GLY A 183 -1.08 12.67 -11.67
CA GLY A 183 -2.09 11.61 -11.58
C GLY A 183 -1.92 10.44 -12.56
N GLU A 184 -0.92 10.47 -13.45
CA GLU A 184 -0.70 9.42 -14.46
C GLU A 184 0.60 8.64 -14.18
N LEU A 185 0.58 7.33 -14.39
CA LEU A 185 1.77 6.49 -14.31
C LEU A 185 2.70 6.71 -15.50
N VAL A 186 3.98 6.90 -15.24
CA VAL A 186 5.00 7.12 -16.27
C VAL A 186 5.54 5.76 -16.70
N ALA A 187 4.94 5.18 -17.73
CA ALA A 187 5.21 3.80 -18.18
C ALA A 187 6.69 3.49 -18.45
N SER A 188 7.48 4.46 -18.91
CA SER A 188 8.92 4.29 -19.15
C SER A 188 9.76 4.06 -17.88
N THR A 189 9.16 4.27 -16.71
CA THR A 189 9.84 4.16 -15.41
C THR A 189 9.48 2.88 -14.64
N ILE A 190 8.61 2.03 -15.20
CA ILE A 190 8.23 0.75 -14.58
C ILE A 190 9.48 -0.11 -14.38
N THR A 191 9.69 -0.59 -13.17
CA THR A 191 10.81 -1.50 -12.85
C THR A 191 10.57 -2.90 -13.41
N GLU A 192 11.67 -3.64 -13.55
CA GLU A 192 11.59 -5.09 -13.61
C GLU A 192 10.91 -5.64 -12.34
N SER A 193 10.30 -6.83 -12.47
CA SER A 193 9.66 -7.52 -11.36
C SER A 193 10.72 -8.02 -10.37
N VAL A 194 10.63 -7.62 -9.12
CA VAL A 194 11.46 -8.19 -8.03
C VAL A 194 10.67 -9.28 -7.34
N GLN A 195 11.20 -10.50 -7.36
CA GLN A 195 10.58 -11.66 -6.73
C GLN A 195 11.17 -11.84 -5.33
N PHE A 196 10.38 -12.24 -4.34
CA PHE A 196 10.89 -12.62 -3.02
C PHE A 196 9.91 -13.61 -2.36
N THR A 197 10.23 -14.09 -1.17
CA THR A 197 9.36 -15.01 -0.44
C THR A 197 9.29 -14.59 1.01
N THR A 198 8.08 -14.42 1.54
CA THR A 198 7.85 -14.25 2.99
C THR A 198 7.71 -15.63 3.63
N VAL A 199 8.21 -15.75 4.85
CA VAL A 199 8.05 -16.96 5.67
C VAL A 199 7.72 -16.55 7.09
N GLU A 200 6.92 -17.35 7.79
CA GLU A 200 6.67 -17.18 9.22
C GLU A 200 7.99 -16.97 9.99
N ASP A 201 7.97 -16.02 10.92
CA ASP A 201 9.13 -15.69 11.73
C ASP A 201 9.41 -16.84 12.72
N PRO A 202 10.53 -17.57 12.58
CA PRO A 202 10.82 -18.72 13.43
C PRO A 202 11.03 -18.33 14.90
N GLU A 203 11.33 -17.07 15.21
CA GLU A 203 11.57 -16.61 16.58
C GLU A 203 10.28 -16.31 17.36
N ILE A 204 9.12 -16.32 16.70
CA ILE A 204 7.81 -16.06 17.33
C ILE A 204 7.05 -17.38 17.59
N GLY A 205 7.79 -18.50 17.64
CA GLY A 205 7.32 -19.74 18.22
C GLY A 205 7.15 -19.61 19.74
N SER A 206 5.96 -19.17 20.17
CA SER A 206 5.37 -19.46 21.48
C SER A 206 6.23 -19.14 22.73
N GLU A 207 6.44 -17.87 23.04
CA GLU A 207 6.79 -17.48 24.43
C GLU A 207 5.58 -17.52 25.39
N ASP A 208 4.38 -17.81 24.88
CA ASP A 208 3.17 -18.07 25.69
C ASP A 208 3.10 -19.51 26.25
N GLU A 209 4.11 -20.36 26.02
CA GLU A 209 4.23 -21.64 26.73
C GLU A 209 4.94 -21.46 28.08
N ASP A 210 4.14 -21.13 29.09
CA ASP A 210 4.24 -21.64 30.47
C ASP A 210 5.67 -21.80 31.05
N LYS A 211 6.48 -20.74 31.06
CA LYS A 211 7.58 -20.65 32.05
C LYS A 211 7.00 -20.19 33.38
N GLU A 212 6.36 -21.12 34.09
CA GLU A 212 6.26 -21.08 35.55
C GLU A 212 7.68 -21.18 36.12
N ASP A 213 8.37 -20.04 36.19
CA ASP A 213 9.69 -19.93 36.81
C ASP A 213 9.52 -19.87 38.33
N GLU A 214 9.37 -21.06 38.94
CA GLU A 214 9.53 -21.25 40.38
C GLU A 214 11.02 -21.19 40.74
N GLY A 215 11.44 -20.03 41.26
CA GLY A 215 12.45 -19.94 42.32
C GLY A 215 13.88 -19.61 41.89
N GLU A 216 14.34 -18.43 42.28
CA GLU A 216 15.48 -18.29 43.21
C GLU A 216 15.53 -16.85 43.73
N GLU A 217 15.63 -16.72 45.05
CA GLU A 217 15.76 -15.47 45.79
C GLU A 217 17.19 -14.92 45.61
N ASP A 218 17.43 -14.16 44.54
CA ASP A 218 18.63 -13.33 44.43
C ASP A 218 18.31 -11.89 44.83
N GLU A 219 18.73 -11.52 46.04
CA GLU A 219 18.84 -10.13 46.51
C GLU A 219 19.83 -9.38 45.60
N ILE A 220 19.30 -8.72 44.56
CA ILE A 220 20.06 -7.77 43.76
C ILE A 220 19.55 -6.36 44.05
N ASP A 221 20.40 -5.64 44.77
CA ASP A 221 20.39 -4.21 45.02
C ASP A 221 20.30 -3.44 43.67
N LEU A 222 19.14 -2.86 43.40
CA LEU A 222 18.85 -2.15 42.16
C LEU A 222 17.99 -0.94 42.48
N ASP A 223 18.60 0.25 42.42
CA ASP A 223 17.95 1.49 42.00
C ASP A 223 17.46 1.34 40.54
N LYS A 224 16.63 0.33 40.28
CA LYS A 224 15.91 0.10 39.03
C LYS A 224 14.92 1.24 38.94
N GLU A 225 15.26 2.25 38.14
CA GLU A 225 14.28 3.22 37.65
C GLU A 225 13.07 2.42 37.15
N GLU A 226 11.98 2.47 37.90
CA GLU A 226 10.74 1.82 37.53
C GLU A 226 10.38 2.31 36.13
N GLU A 227 10.47 1.41 35.15
CA GLU A 227 9.97 1.66 33.80
C GLU A 227 8.52 2.10 33.96
N LYS A 228 8.27 3.39 33.80
CA LYS A 228 6.94 3.95 33.90
C LYS A 228 6.12 3.32 32.80
N LYS A 229 5.31 2.33 33.15
CA LYS A 229 4.32 1.73 32.27
C LYS A 229 3.36 2.83 31.86
N VAL A 230 3.56 3.39 30.68
CA VAL A 230 2.66 4.41 30.13
C VAL A 230 1.35 3.68 29.79
N GLN A 231 0.29 3.98 30.53
CA GLN A 231 -1.05 3.54 30.14
C GLN A 231 -1.53 4.44 29.01
N ILE A 232 -1.69 3.87 27.83
CA ILE A 232 -2.22 4.55 26.65
C ILE A 232 -3.57 3.91 26.33
N ASP A 233 -4.60 4.72 26.21
CA ASP A 233 -5.90 4.26 25.72
C ASP A 233 -5.75 3.74 24.29
N MET A 234 -6.35 2.58 24.00
CA MET A 234 -6.26 1.96 22.69
C MET A 234 -6.81 2.91 21.61
N PRO A 235 -5.99 3.35 20.64
CA PRO A 235 -6.46 4.23 19.58
C PRO A 235 -7.43 3.47 18.66
N MET A 236 -8.41 4.18 18.10
CA MET A 236 -9.28 3.63 17.06
C MET A 236 -9.01 4.34 15.74
N LEU A 237 -8.75 3.59 14.68
CA LEU A 237 -8.72 4.15 13.33
C LEU A 237 -10.16 4.34 12.84
N SER A 238 -10.43 5.47 12.20
CA SER A 238 -11.72 5.73 11.55
C SER A 238 -11.49 6.26 10.16
N LEU A 239 -11.88 5.49 9.14
CA LEU A 239 -11.86 5.97 7.77
C LEU A 239 -12.92 7.06 7.56
N THR A 240 -12.60 8.11 6.82
CA THR A 240 -13.52 9.20 6.45
C THR A 240 -13.75 9.20 4.94
N VAL A 241 -12.68 9.00 4.17
CA VAL A 241 -12.73 8.84 2.72
C VAL A 241 -12.06 7.52 2.34
N PRO A 242 -12.71 6.68 1.51
CA PRO A 242 -14.08 6.84 1.03
C PRO A 242 -15.14 6.63 2.12
N PRO A 243 -16.29 7.33 2.02
CA PRO A 243 -17.48 6.95 2.76
C PRO A 243 -17.93 5.54 2.38
N GLU A 244 -18.63 4.87 3.29
CA GLU A 244 -19.20 3.56 3.01
C GLU A 244 -20.26 3.64 1.89
N LYS A 245 -20.24 2.66 0.98
CA LYS A 245 -21.17 2.49 -0.14
C LYS A 245 -21.22 3.68 -1.11
N VAL A 246 -20.14 4.46 -1.19
CA VAL A 246 -19.99 5.54 -2.17
C VAL A 246 -19.56 5.00 -3.54
N THR A 247 -19.90 5.70 -4.61
CA THR A 247 -19.26 5.53 -5.93
C THR A 247 -18.32 6.69 -6.19
N LEU A 248 -17.07 6.38 -6.53
CA LEU A 248 -16.04 7.34 -6.89
C LEU A 248 -15.79 7.28 -8.40
N PRO A 249 -15.62 8.44 -9.05
CA PRO A 249 -15.16 8.47 -10.43
C PRO A 249 -13.69 8.04 -10.53
N GLY A 250 -13.31 7.44 -11.65
CA GLY A 250 -11.92 7.04 -11.91
C GLY A 250 -11.55 5.67 -11.34
N THR A 251 -10.24 5.40 -11.37
CA THR A 251 -9.58 4.19 -10.84
C THR A 251 -8.64 4.51 -9.67
N SER A 252 -8.72 5.74 -9.16
CA SER A 252 -7.80 6.26 -8.15
C SER A 252 -8.55 6.79 -6.95
N VAL A 253 -8.07 6.49 -5.75
CA VAL A 253 -8.73 6.81 -4.49
C VAL A 253 -7.71 7.32 -3.49
N GLN A 254 -8.09 8.38 -2.78
CA GLN A 254 -7.38 8.87 -1.61
C GLN A 254 -8.05 8.33 -0.35
N PHE A 255 -7.25 7.92 0.63
CA PHE A 255 -7.77 7.60 1.96
C PHE A 255 -7.50 8.73 2.92
N VAL A 256 -8.56 9.15 3.59
CA VAL A 256 -8.49 10.11 4.70
C VAL A 256 -9.05 9.40 5.91
N SER A 257 -8.27 9.30 6.96
CA SER A 257 -8.67 8.69 8.22
C SER A 257 -8.36 9.62 9.40
N ASN A 258 -9.03 9.34 10.51
CA ASN A 258 -8.79 9.98 11.78
C ASN A 258 -8.40 8.90 12.80
N VAL A 259 -7.51 9.24 13.72
CA VAL A 259 -7.24 8.41 14.89
C VAL A 259 -7.97 9.01 16.10
N VAL A 260 -8.84 8.22 16.71
CA VAL A 260 -9.58 8.59 17.92
C VAL A 260 -8.85 7.98 19.13
N THR A 261 -8.45 8.81 20.08
CA THR A 261 -7.76 8.39 21.31
C THR A 261 -8.10 9.35 22.45
N GLY A 262 -8.02 8.87 23.70
CA GLY A 262 -8.29 9.67 24.90
C GLY A 262 -7.26 10.76 25.17
N ASP A 263 -6.00 10.53 24.74
CA ASP A 263 -4.91 11.50 24.87
C ASP A 263 -4.06 11.56 23.60
N MET A 264 -4.33 12.57 22.76
CA MET A 264 -3.60 12.78 21.50
C MET A 264 -2.14 13.18 21.73
N GLY A 265 -1.79 13.78 22.88
CA GLY A 265 -0.42 14.16 23.20
C GLY A 265 0.45 12.93 23.44
N THR A 266 0.01 12.06 24.35
CA THR A 266 0.69 10.78 24.64
C THR A 266 0.70 9.87 23.41
N PHE A 267 -0.41 9.80 22.66
CA PHE A 267 -0.46 9.03 21.43
C PHE A 267 0.59 9.49 20.41
N LYS A 268 0.73 10.80 20.18
CA LYS A 268 1.75 11.36 19.27
C LYS A 268 3.18 11.02 19.68
N GLU A 269 3.45 11.05 20.99
CA GLU A 269 4.78 10.73 21.52
C GLU A 269 5.11 9.25 21.29
N TYR A 270 4.19 8.35 21.66
CA TYR A 270 4.43 6.91 21.63
C TYR A 270 4.33 6.30 20.23
N PHE A 271 3.45 6.83 19.38
CA PHE A 271 3.22 6.34 18.02
C PHE A 271 3.97 7.15 16.95
N LYS A 272 4.93 8.00 17.35
CA LYS A 272 5.63 8.96 16.45
C LYS A 272 6.13 8.36 15.12
N TYR A 273 6.55 7.10 15.14
CA TYR A 273 7.11 6.39 13.98
C TYR A 273 6.20 5.28 13.45
N GLN A 274 4.93 5.31 13.81
CA GLN A 274 3.94 4.29 13.44
C GLN A 274 3.14 4.69 12.21
N PHE A 275 2.42 3.71 11.69
CA PHE A 275 1.76 3.76 10.40
C PHE A 275 0.27 3.47 10.52
N THR A 276 -0.54 4.12 9.69
CA THR A 276 -1.85 3.62 9.30
C THR A 276 -1.66 2.73 8.07
N CYS A 277 -2.19 1.52 8.12
CA CYS A 277 -2.05 0.58 7.01
C CYS A 277 -3.43 0.19 6.50
N TYR A 278 -3.56 0.07 5.18
CA TYR A 278 -4.81 -0.30 4.51
C TYR A 278 -4.60 -1.51 3.63
N ASN A 279 -5.60 -2.37 3.59
CA ASN A 279 -5.67 -3.47 2.65
C ASN A 279 -6.95 -3.31 1.82
N VAL A 280 -6.78 -3.27 0.50
CA VAL A 280 -7.87 -3.15 -0.45
C VAL A 280 -8.09 -4.48 -1.13
N ASP A 281 -9.36 -4.89 -1.24
CA ASP A 281 -9.79 -6.13 -1.90
C ASP A 281 -9.16 -7.40 -1.31
N LEU A 282 -8.83 -7.36 -0.02
CA LEU A 282 -8.15 -8.46 0.68
C LEU A 282 -6.87 -8.90 -0.05
N SER A 283 -6.11 -7.92 -0.53
CA SER A 283 -4.79 -8.15 -1.11
C SER A 283 -3.86 -8.87 -0.12
N THR A 284 -2.74 -9.35 -0.64
CA THR A 284 -1.81 -10.21 0.10
C THR A 284 -1.12 -9.52 1.28
N ALA A 285 -1.20 -8.19 1.40
CA ALA A 285 -0.62 -7.43 2.51
C ALA A 285 -1.33 -6.07 2.70
N HIS A 286 -1.17 -5.45 3.86
CA HIS A 286 -1.56 -4.05 4.08
C HIS A 286 -0.41 -3.11 3.67
N ALA A 287 -0.70 -2.10 2.86
CA ALA A 287 0.24 -1.01 2.57
C ALA A 287 0.18 0.06 3.66
N CYS A 288 1.32 0.62 4.07
CA CYS A 288 1.42 1.48 5.24
C CYS A 288 1.90 2.90 4.93
N TRP A 289 1.30 3.89 5.58
CA TRP A 289 1.67 5.31 5.53
C TRP A 289 1.84 5.87 6.93
N SER A 290 2.78 6.81 7.10
CA SER A 290 3.06 7.44 8.40
C SER A 290 1.80 8.12 8.96
N ILE A 291 1.52 7.92 10.25
CA ILE A 291 0.35 8.54 10.92
C ILE A 291 0.50 10.07 11.00
N PHE A 292 1.74 10.55 11.22
CA PHE A 292 2.00 11.95 11.58
C PHE A 292 2.74 12.73 10.50
N ASP A 293 2.64 12.30 9.24
CA ASP A 293 3.16 13.08 8.12
C ASP A 293 2.00 13.78 7.41
N GLU A 294 1.84 15.08 7.70
CA GLU A 294 0.75 15.91 7.17
C GLU A 294 0.77 16.01 5.63
N ASN A 295 1.90 15.71 4.99
CA ASN A 295 2.04 15.74 3.54
C ASN A 295 1.77 14.38 2.88
N VAL A 296 1.50 13.34 3.67
CA VAL A 296 1.29 11.98 3.18
C VAL A 296 -0.18 11.63 3.28
N VAL A 297 -0.89 11.79 2.16
CA VAL A 297 -2.24 11.25 1.99
C VAL A 297 -2.11 9.88 1.31
N PRO A 298 -2.54 8.77 1.96
CA PRO A 298 -2.59 7.46 1.31
C PRO A 298 -3.35 7.54 0.00
N TYR A 299 -2.75 6.98 -1.06
CA TYR A 299 -3.27 7.08 -2.42
C TYR A 299 -3.10 5.73 -3.10
N ILE A 300 -4.17 5.28 -3.74
CA ILE A 300 -4.19 4.04 -4.52
C ILE A 300 -4.67 4.40 -5.93
N THR A 301 -4.06 3.80 -6.94
CA THR A 301 -4.42 3.99 -8.35
C THR A 301 -4.50 2.67 -9.09
N HIS A 302 -5.13 2.70 -10.26
CA HIS A 302 -5.36 1.53 -11.12
C HIS A 302 -6.21 0.46 -10.43
N LEU A 303 -7.14 0.89 -9.58
CA LEU A 303 -8.24 0.03 -9.13
C LEU A 303 -9.09 -0.34 -10.34
N GLU A 304 -9.38 -1.64 -10.48
CA GLU A 304 -10.31 -2.10 -11.50
C GLU A 304 -11.70 -1.50 -11.24
N PRO A 305 -12.45 -1.07 -12.27
CA PRO A 305 -13.82 -0.59 -12.07
C PRO A 305 -14.68 -1.64 -11.39
N GLY A 306 -15.36 -1.28 -10.30
CA GLY A 306 -16.21 -2.22 -9.57
C GLY A 306 -16.32 -1.93 -8.09
N LEU A 307 -16.74 -2.96 -7.36
CA LEU A 307 -16.85 -2.96 -5.91
C LEU A 307 -15.52 -3.29 -5.29
N HIS A 308 -15.10 -2.48 -4.32
CA HIS A 308 -13.91 -2.70 -3.52
C HIS A 308 -14.22 -2.79 -2.05
N THR A 309 -13.38 -3.51 -1.32
CA THR A 309 -13.34 -3.48 0.14
C THR A 309 -12.10 -2.78 0.63
N VAL A 310 -12.19 -2.13 1.79
CA VAL A 310 -11.02 -1.60 2.50
C VAL A 310 -11.14 -1.89 3.98
N GLU A 311 -10.06 -2.44 4.52
CA GLU A 311 -9.80 -2.55 5.94
C GLU A 311 -8.56 -1.71 6.27
N GLY A 312 -8.39 -1.34 7.53
CA GLY A 312 -7.17 -0.68 7.94
C GLY A 312 -6.95 -0.71 9.43
N VAL A 313 -5.68 -0.63 9.80
CA VAL A 313 -5.14 -0.87 11.13
C VAL A 313 -4.02 0.12 11.44
N ILE A 314 -3.64 0.23 12.71
CA ILE A 314 -2.46 0.97 13.18
C ILE A 314 -1.35 -0.03 13.54
N THR A 315 -0.09 0.31 13.25
CA THR A 315 1.06 -0.51 13.68
C THR A 315 1.45 -0.26 15.13
N HIS A 316 1.85 -1.33 15.81
CA HIS A 316 2.32 -1.28 17.19
C HIS A 316 3.71 -0.62 17.31
N PRO A 317 3.93 0.28 18.28
CA PRO A 317 5.18 1.02 18.48
C PRO A 317 6.44 0.14 18.51
N GLU A 318 6.35 -0.96 19.25
CA GLU A 318 7.47 -1.86 19.53
C GLU A 318 7.56 -3.00 18.50
N THR A 319 6.51 -3.82 18.40
CA THR A 319 6.50 -5.00 17.51
C THR A 319 6.37 -4.67 16.03
N ARG A 320 5.92 -3.46 15.68
CA ARG A 320 5.64 -3.00 14.30
C ARG A 320 4.60 -3.82 13.54
N LYS A 321 3.90 -4.72 14.24
CA LYS A 321 2.78 -5.51 13.70
C LYS A 321 1.48 -4.72 13.74
N ALA A 322 0.46 -5.19 13.03
CA ALA A 322 -0.89 -4.66 13.17
C ALA A 322 -1.40 -4.80 14.61
N ILE A 323 -2.10 -3.78 15.11
CA ILE A 323 -2.93 -3.89 16.30
C ILE A 323 -4.37 -4.12 15.82
N GLU A 324 -4.84 -5.35 15.87
CA GLU A 324 -6.15 -5.75 15.33
C GLU A 324 -7.31 -5.00 15.99
N GLU A 325 -7.18 -4.63 17.26
CA GLU A 325 -8.19 -3.86 18.00
C GLU A 325 -8.35 -2.42 17.51
N THR A 326 -7.40 -1.92 16.72
CA THR A 326 -7.47 -0.59 16.10
C THR A 326 -8.20 -0.60 14.76
N ALA A 327 -8.55 -1.79 14.27
CA ALA A 327 -9.20 -1.97 12.98
C ALA A 327 -10.58 -1.28 12.95
N PHE A 328 -10.87 -0.60 11.85
CA PHE A 328 -12.26 -0.18 11.57
C PHE A 328 -13.02 -1.31 10.86
N GLU A 329 -14.34 -1.28 10.96
CA GLU A 329 -15.21 -2.23 10.25
C GLU A 329 -14.97 -2.19 8.74
N THR A 330 -14.77 -3.34 8.09
CA THR A 330 -14.52 -3.42 6.65
C THR A 330 -15.52 -2.57 5.88
N ARG A 331 -15.02 -1.61 5.11
CA ARG A 331 -15.85 -0.72 4.30
C ARG A 331 -15.85 -1.13 2.86
N THR A 332 -16.94 -0.76 2.18
CA THR A 332 -17.11 -0.99 0.76
C THR A 332 -17.23 0.33 0.02
N PHE A 333 -16.63 0.44 -1.16
CA PHE A 333 -16.86 1.56 -2.07
C PHE A 333 -16.78 1.07 -3.51
N PHE A 334 -17.24 1.87 -4.45
CA PHE A 334 -17.24 1.53 -5.86
C PHE A 334 -16.36 2.51 -6.65
N THR A 335 -15.65 2.03 -7.67
CA THR A 335 -14.95 2.85 -8.65
C THR A 335 -15.59 2.68 -10.02
N SER A 336 -15.68 3.76 -10.80
CA SER A 336 -16.36 3.74 -12.11
C SER A 336 -15.43 3.68 -13.32
N GLY A 337 -14.10 3.73 -13.12
CA GLY A 337 -13.12 3.79 -14.22
C GLY A 337 -12.85 5.19 -14.78
N GLU A 338 -11.86 5.31 -15.67
CA GLU A 338 -11.33 6.59 -16.19
C GLU A 338 -12.20 7.26 -17.26
N LYS A 339 -13.12 6.52 -17.87
CA LYS A 339 -14.03 7.07 -18.86
C LYS A 339 -15.40 7.22 -18.22
N ASN A 340 -16.21 8.15 -18.73
CA ASN A 340 -17.65 8.23 -18.45
C ASN A 340 -18.44 6.95 -18.87
N GLU A 341 -17.76 5.81 -19.04
CA GLU A 341 -18.29 4.51 -19.43
C GLU A 341 -19.18 3.88 -18.34
N ALA A 342 -19.25 4.46 -17.14
CA ALA A 342 -20.30 4.12 -16.19
C ALA A 342 -20.55 5.27 -15.21
N ALA A 343 -21.58 6.10 -15.45
CA ALA A 343 -22.31 6.57 -14.28
C ALA A 343 -22.74 5.30 -13.54
N ALA A 344 -22.35 5.11 -12.28
CA ALA A 344 -22.84 3.96 -11.55
C ALA A 344 -24.37 4.03 -11.57
N VAL A 345 -24.99 3.10 -12.29
CA VAL A 345 -26.43 3.04 -12.38
C VAL A 345 -26.87 2.49 -11.04
N VAL A 346 -27.59 3.29 -10.27
CA VAL A 346 -28.19 2.79 -9.04
C VAL A 346 -29.34 1.87 -9.44
N VAL A 347 -29.14 0.58 -9.27
CA VAL A 347 -30.16 -0.45 -9.49
C VAL A 347 -30.91 -0.66 -8.20
N GLU A 348 -32.21 -0.42 -8.23
CA GLU A 348 -33.09 -0.77 -7.13
C GLU A 348 -33.43 -2.26 -7.19
N VAL A 349 -33.11 -2.97 -6.11
CA VAL A 349 -33.37 -4.39 -5.95
C VAL A 349 -34.22 -4.62 -4.72
N ASP A 350 -35.40 -5.19 -4.90
CA ASP A 350 -36.28 -5.59 -3.81
C ASP A 350 -35.91 -7.00 -3.34
N VAL A 351 -35.42 -7.12 -2.11
CA VAL A 351 -35.16 -8.41 -1.45
C VAL A 351 -35.86 -8.43 -0.11
N ASP A 352 -36.67 -9.46 0.15
CA ASP A 352 -37.43 -9.65 1.39
C ASP A 352 -38.24 -8.40 1.81
N GLU A 353 -38.99 -7.82 0.87
CA GLU A 353 -39.81 -6.61 1.06
C GLU A 353 -39.02 -5.33 1.37
N GLN A 354 -37.68 -5.34 1.23
CA GLN A 354 -36.82 -4.16 1.35
C GLN A 354 -36.21 -3.79 -0.01
N THR A 355 -36.32 -2.52 -0.39
CA THR A 355 -35.67 -1.98 -1.60
C THR A 355 -34.26 -1.52 -1.28
N TYR A 356 -33.29 -1.99 -2.06
CA TYR A 356 -31.89 -1.62 -1.93
C TYR A 356 -31.39 -0.93 -3.19
N SER A 357 -30.73 0.21 -3.01
CA SER A 357 -30.02 0.94 -4.06
C SER A 357 -28.61 0.37 -4.23
N ILE A 358 -28.35 -0.32 -5.33
CA ILE A 358 -27.05 -0.92 -5.65
C ILE A 358 -26.38 -0.10 -6.75
N PRO A 359 -25.30 0.64 -6.48
CA PRO A 359 -24.54 1.26 -7.55
C PRO A 359 -23.89 0.18 -8.42
N VAL A 360 -24.17 0.21 -9.71
CA VAL A 360 -23.65 -0.73 -10.69
C VAL A 360 -22.71 0.01 -11.63
N ALA A 361 -21.43 -0.36 -11.60
CA ALA A 361 -20.50 0.03 -12.65
C ALA A 361 -20.77 -0.80 -13.92
N ALA A 362 -20.89 -0.15 -15.07
CA ALA A 362 -20.95 -0.85 -16.35
C ALA A 362 -19.64 -1.64 -16.55
N GLY A 363 -19.77 -2.91 -16.93
CA GLY A 363 -18.63 -3.83 -17.07
C GLY A 363 -18.19 -4.53 -15.79
N GLY A 364 -18.77 -4.21 -14.63
CA GLY A 364 -18.53 -4.97 -13.40
C GLY A 364 -19.12 -6.39 -13.49
N ASP A 365 -18.49 -7.37 -12.84
CA ASP A 365 -19.02 -8.73 -12.73
C ASP A 365 -20.29 -8.73 -11.86
N ALA A 366 -21.44 -8.71 -12.52
CA ALA A 366 -22.76 -8.72 -11.89
C ALA A 366 -22.95 -9.90 -10.95
N THR A 367 -22.33 -11.05 -11.24
CA THR A 367 -22.41 -12.26 -10.41
C THR A 367 -21.70 -12.05 -9.09
N ASN A 368 -20.45 -11.58 -9.14
CA ASN A 368 -19.67 -11.29 -7.93
C ASN A 368 -20.30 -10.16 -7.10
N GLN A 369 -20.82 -9.13 -7.76
CA GLN A 369 -21.56 -8.06 -7.08
C GLN A 369 -22.80 -8.60 -6.37
N GLY A 370 -23.55 -9.51 -7.00
CA GLY A 370 -24.69 -10.18 -6.38
C GLY A 370 -24.31 -11.03 -5.17
N ILE A 371 -23.26 -11.86 -5.30
CA ILE A 371 -22.75 -12.69 -4.20
C ILE A 371 -22.35 -11.82 -3.01
N TYR A 372 -21.58 -10.77 -3.28
CA TYR A 372 -21.12 -9.86 -2.24
C TYR A 372 -22.27 -9.12 -1.58
N PHE A 373 -23.19 -8.56 -2.38
CA PHE A 373 -24.35 -7.82 -1.88
C PHE A 373 -25.19 -8.65 -0.90
N CYS A 374 -25.49 -9.91 -1.26
CA CYS A 374 -26.30 -10.81 -0.45
C CYS A 374 -25.53 -11.29 0.79
N GLY A 375 -24.26 -11.67 0.63
CA GLY A 375 -23.40 -12.12 1.73
C GLY A 375 -23.18 -11.05 2.79
N ALA A 376 -22.89 -9.82 2.37
CA ALA A 376 -22.66 -8.69 3.27
C ALA A 376 -23.91 -8.27 4.08
N ARG A 377 -25.11 -8.64 3.62
CA ARG A 377 -26.39 -8.36 4.31
C ARG A 377 -26.93 -9.54 5.09
N GLY A 378 -26.21 -10.67 5.14
CA GLY A 378 -26.68 -11.89 5.78
C GLY A 378 -27.93 -12.47 5.14
N ILE A 379 -28.19 -12.18 3.86
CA ILE A 379 -29.32 -12.74 3.12
C ILE A 379 -28.95 -14.18 2.77
N LEU A 380 -29.52 -15.14 3.49
CA LEU A 380 -29.20 -16.57 3.37
C LEU A 380 -29.91 -17.25 2.18
N ASN A 381 -30.67 -16.51 1.39
CA ASN A 381 -31.37 -17.04 0.22
C ASN A 381 -30.38 -17.32 -0.92
N GLU A 382 -30.24 -18.59 -1.32
CA GLU A 382 -29.36 -19.03 -2.42
C GLU A 382 -29.74 -18.39 -3.78
N GLU A 383 -30.97 -17.91 -3.95
CA GLU A 383 -31.44 -17.23 -5.15
C GLU A 383 -31.04 -15.75 -5.20
N CYS A 384 -30.70 -15.14 -4.06
CA CYS A 384 -30.40 -13.71 -3.96
C CYS A 384 -29.26 -13.29 -4.90
N PRO A 385 -28.10 -13.97 -4.94
CA PRO A 385 -27.00 -13.58 -5.83
C PRO A 385 -27.42 -13.57 -7.30
N GLY A 386 -28.17 -14.59 -7.74
CA GLY A 386 -28.66 -14.71 -9.12
C GLY A 386 -29.68 -13.63 -9.47
N PHE A 387 -30.61 -13.35 -8.57
CA PHE A 387 -31.61 -12.29 -8.74
C PHE A 387 -30.97 -10.89 -8.82
N VAL A 388 -30.07 -10.57 -7.89
CA VAL A 388 -29.33 -9.31 -7.89
C VAL A 388 -28.50 -9.19 -9.16
N ALA A 389 -27.72 -10.21 -9.52
CA ALA A 389 -26.94 -10.22 -10.76
C ALA A 389 -27.81 -9.99 -12.00
N GLN A 390 -29.00 -10.60 -12.07
CA GLN A 390 -29.93 -10.40 -13.18
C GLN A 390 -30.46 -8.97 -13.25
N LYS A 391 -30.79 -8.36 -12.10
CA LYS A 391 -31.22 -6.95 -12.03
C LYS A 391 -30.11 -6.01 -12.49
N ILE A 392 -28.88 -6.26 -12.06
CA ILE A 392 -27.67 -5.54 -12.46
C ILE A 392 -27.48 -5.64 -13.99
N MET A 393 -27.52 -6.85 -14.55
CA MET A 393 -27.38 -7.08 -15.99
C MET A 393 -28.50 -6.39 -16.81
N ASN A 394 -29.74 -6.45 -16.32
CA ASN A 394 -30.87 -5.81 -16.99
C ASN A 394 -30.73 -4.28 -17.02
N ALA A 395 -30.25 -3.68 -15.93
CA ALA A 395 -29.99 -2.26 -15.88
C ALA A 395 -28.80 -1.86 -16.77
N ALA A 396 -27.73 -2.66 -16.78
CA ALA A 396 -26.56 -2.42 -17.62
C ALA A 396 -26.90 -2.42 -19.12
N ASN A 397 -27.85 -3.27 -19.56
CA ASN A 397 -28.30 -3.31 -20.96
C ASN A 397 -29.16 -2.11 -21.42
N GLN A 398 -29.56 -1.21 -20.51
CA GLN A 398 -30.35 -0.02 -20.84
C GLN A 398 -29.48 1.19 -21.22
N PHE A 399 -28.16 1.06 -21.07
CA PHE A 399 -27.15 2.07 -21.39
C PHE A 399 -26.19 1.50 -22.43
#